data_AF-A0A2N5YWQ5-F1
#
_entry.id   AF-A0A2N5YWQ5-F1
#
_cell.length_a   1.000
_cell.length_b   1.000
_cell.length_c   1.000
_cell.angle_alpha   90.00
_cell.angle_beta   90.00
_cell.angle_gamma   90.00
#
_symmetry.space_group_name_H-M   'P 1'
#
loop_
_entity.id
_entity.type
_entity.pdbx_description
1 polymer ?
#
loop_
_entity_poly.entity_id
_entity_poly.type
_entity_poly.pdbx_seq_one_letter_code
_entity_poly.pdbx_strand_id
1 'polypeptide(L)' 'MPECTNCEAIAICGGGCAYQAKISSDSLWSLDKRMCTHNKILLEWIIWDMYKNIKKNWL' A
#
# COMPACT_ATOMS: atom_id res chain seq x y z
N MET A 1 1.83 -14.56 5.05
CA MET A 1 1.06 -13.31 5.06
C MET A 1 -0.12 -13.44 4.08
N PRO A 2 -1.14 -14.25 4.43
CA PRO A 2 -2.29 -14.51 3.54
C PRO A 2 -3.10 -13.25 3.19
N GLU A 3 -3.07 -12.25 4.07
CA GLU A 3 -3.78 -10.97 3.93
C GLU A 3 -3.30 -10.17 2.72
N CYS A 4 -2.08 -10.42 2.24
CA CYS A 4 -1.47 -9.71 1.12
C CYS A 4 -1.76 -10.36 -0.24
N THR A 5 -2.17 -11.63 -0.30
CA THR A 5 -2.29 -12.40 -1.55
C THR A 5 -3.25 -11.76 -2.56
N ASN A 6 -4.34 -11.16 -2.08
CA ASN A 6 -5.34 -10.48 -2.90
C ASN A 6 -5.42 -8.97 -2.59
N CYS A 7 -4.39 -8.39 -2.00
CA CYS A 7 -4.38 -6.98 -1.63
C CYS A 7 -4.19 -6.09 -2.86
N GLU A 8 -5.08 -5.13 -3.05
CA GLU A 8 -5.08 -4.16 -4.14
C GLU A 8 -3.79 -3.31 -4.21
N ALA A 9 -3.16 -3.09 -3.05
CA ALA A 9 -1.94 -2.29 -2.93
C ALA A 9 -0.64 -3.11 -3.00
N ILE A 10 -0.71 -4.43 -3.20
CA ILE A 10 0.49 -5.29 -3.12
C ILE A 10 1.57 -4.91 -4.14
N ALA A 11 1.15 -4.46 -5.33
CA ALA A 11 2.05 -4.05 -6.41
C ALA A 11 2.91 -2.83 -6.06
N ILE A 12 2.45 -1.97 -5.13
CA ILE A 12 3.17 -0.75 -4.73
C ILE A 12 3.86 -0.87 -3.38
N CYS A 13 3.47 -1.84 -2.53
CA CYS A 13 3.99 -1.97 -1.17
C CYS A 13 4.83 -3.21 -0.92
N GLY A 14 4.74 -4.24 -1.77
CA GLY A 14 5.53 -5.48 -1.64
C GLY A 14 5.29 -6.30 -0.36
N GLY A 15 4.23 -6.01 0.40
CA GLY A 15 3.94 -6.65 1.70
C GLY A 15 4.38 -5.83 2.92
N GLY A 16 4.90 -4.61 2.74
CA GLY A 16 5.31 -3.72 3.83
C GLY A 16 6.74 -3.96 4.31
N CYS A 17 7.08 -3.39 5.47
CA CYS A 17 8.44 -3.46 6.01
C CYS A 17 8.57 -4.56 7.06
N ALA A 18 9.35 -5.62 6.76
CA ALA A 18 9.60 -6.72 7.69
C ALA A 18 10.25 -6.26 9.02
N TYR A 19 11.12 -5.24 8.97
CA TYR A 19 11.74 -4.69 10.19
C TYR A 19 10.72 -4.00 11.10
N GLN A 20 9.80 -3.21 10.53
CA GLN A 20 8.75 -2.56 11.31
C GLN A 20 7.73 -3.57 11.84
N ALA A 21 7.40 -4.62 11.06
CA ALA A 21 6.61 -5.75 11.55
C ALA A 21 7.29 -6.41 12.77
N LYS A 22 8.61 -6.66 12.72
CA LYS A 22 9.36 -7.21 13.85
C LYS A 22 9.33 -6.31 15.08
N ILE A 23 9.52 -5.00 14.93
CA ILE A 23 9.45 -4.07 16.06
C ILE A 23 8.05 -4.03 16.68
N SER A 24 7.01 -3.99 15.85
CA SER A 24 5.64 -3.74 16.31
C SER A 24 4.88 -4.98 16.78
N SER A 25 5.33 -6.18 16.40
CA SER A 25 4.60 -7.43 16.66
C SER A 25 5.48 -8.63 17.01
N ASP A 26 6.79 -8.41 17.17
CA ASP A 26 7.81 -9.43 17.41
C ASP A 26 7.94 -10.52 16.31
N SER A 27 7.33 -10.30 15.14
CA SER A 27 7.33 -11.23 14.01
C SER A 27 7.62 -10.51 12.68
N LEU A 28 8.49 -11.11 11.86
CA LEU A 28 8.80 -10.64 10.50
C LEU A 28 7.63 -10.83 9.52
N TRP A 29 6.69 -11.71 9.86
CA TRP A 29 5.61 -12.15 8.98
C TRP A 29 4.27 -11.50 9.28
N SER A 30 4.23 -10.64 10.31
CA SER A 30 3.06 -9.83 10.64
C SER A 30 2.93 -8.64 9.70
N LEU A 31 1.73 -8.08 9.64
CA LEU A 31 1.50 -6.84 8.92
C LEU A 31 2.16 -5.65 9.63
N ASP A 32 2.94 -4.87 8.87
CA ASP A 32 3.16 -3.46 9.19
C ASP A 32 1.86 -2.69 8.93
N LYS A 33 1.01 -2.57 9.97
CA LYS A 33 -0.31 -1.93 9.88
C LYS A 33 -0.24 -0.47 9.44
N ARG A 34 0.80 0.25 9.88
CA ARG A 34 0.97 1.67 9.53
C ARG A 34 1.22 1.80 8.03
N MET A 35 2.13 0.98 7.49
CA MET A 35 2.38 0.99 6.06
C MET A 35 1.22 0.46 5.24
N CYS A 36 0.50 -0.55 5.74
CA CYS A 36 -0.66 -1.10 5.06
C CYS A 36 -1.72 -0.02 4.82
N THR A 37 -2.09 0.76 5.85
CA THR A 37 -3.05 1.86 5.71
C THR A 37 -2.58 2.94 4.74
N HIS A 38 -1.33 3.39 4.88
CA HIS A 38 -0.81 4.46 4.03
C HIS A 38 -0.75 4.05 2.55
N ASN A 39 -0.33 2.83 2.22
CA ASN A 39 -0.27 2.39 0.83
C ASN A 39 -1.65 2.22 0.19
N LYS A 40 -2.67 1.81 0.95
CA LYS A 40 -4.05 1.74 0.43
C LYS A 40 -4.58 3.13 0.07
N ILE A 41 -4.35 4.12 0.93
CA ILE A 41 -4.71 5.52 0.66
C ILE A 41 -3.90 6.07 -0.52
N LEU A 42 -2.60 5.78 -0.56
CA LEU A 42 -1.72 6.20 -1.66
C LEU A 42 -2.17 5.62 -3.00
N LEU A 43 -2.55 4.35 -3.05
CA LEU A 43 -3.07 3.71 -4.26
C LEU A 43 -4.32 4.43 -4.78
N GLU A 44 -5.28 4.70 -3.89
CA GLU A 44 -6.50 5.43 -4.25
C GLU A 44 -6.18 6.83 -4.79
N TRP A 45 -5.27 7.55 -4.12
CA TRP A 45 -4.82 8.86 -4.57
C TRP A 45 -4.13 8.79 -5.94
N ILE A 46 -3.15 7.91 -6.12
CA ILE A 46 -2.44 7.74 -7.40
C ILE A 46 -3.42 7.48 -8.53
N ILE A 47 -4.33 6.52 -8.39
CA ILE A 47 -5.27 6.16 -9.46
C ILE A 47 -6.17 7.35 -9.81
N TRP A 48 -6.87 7.91 -8.82
CA TRP A 48 -7.92 8.89 -9.11
C TRP A 48 -7.39 10.29 -9.34
N ASP A 49 -6.33 10.69 -8.64
CA ASP A 49 -5.71 11.99 -8.82
C ASP A 49 -4.97 12.04 -10.17
N MET A 50 -4.18 11.02 -10.51
CA MET A 50 -3.54 10.99 -11.82
C MET A 50 -4.58 10.92 -12.95
N TYR A 51 -5.63 10.12 -12.81
CA TYR A 51 -6.69 10.07 -13.81
C TYR A 51 -7.35 11.43 -14.04
N LYS A 52 -7.69 12.16 -12.96
CA LYS A 52 -8.25 13.52 -13.04
C LYS A 52 -7.27 14.48 -13.73
N ASN A 53 -5.99 14.43 -13.37
CA ASN A 53 -4.97 15.32 -13.93
C ASN A 53 -4.67 15.03 -15.40
N ILE A 54 -4.60 13.76 -15.81
CA ILE A 54 -4.45 13.38 -17.22
C ILE A 54 -5.65 13.88 -18.02
N LYS A 55 -6.88 13.63 -17.55
CA LYS A 55 -8.09 14.09 -18.24
C LYS A 55 -8.14 15.62 -18.40
N LYS A 56 -7.67 16.39 -17.41
CA LYS A 56 -7.62 17.85 -17.46
C LYS A 56 -6.61 18.38 -18.49
N ASN A 57 -5.50 17.67 -18.71
CA ASN A 57 -4.40 18.13 -19.55
C ASN A 57 -4.49 17.60 -21.00
N TRP A 58 -5.39 16.66 -21.27
CA TRP A 58 -5.58 16.02 -22.59
C TRP A 58 -6.88 16.46 -23.30
N LEU A 59 -7.66 17.37 -22.70
CA LEU A 59 -8.88 17.99 -23.23
C LEU A 59 -8.74 19.51 -23.15
#